data_AF-A0A151M5R3-F1
#
_entry.id   AF-A0A151M5R3-F1
#
_cell.length_a   1.000
_cell.length_b   1.000
_cell.length_c   1.000
_cell.angle_alpha   90.00
_cell.angle_beta   90.00
_cell.angle_gamma   90.00
#
_symmetry.space_group_name_H-M   'P 1'
#
loop_
_entity.id
_entity.type
_entity.pdbx_description
1 polymer ?
#
loop_
_entity_poly.entity_id
_entity_poly.type
_entity_poly.pdbx_seq_one_letter_code
_entity_poly.pdbx_strand_id
1 'polypeptide(L)'
;MVMGRCGQTTPCRHPEPPHPQELSVGSLLRARSQAQRPGAYRDCLDVALREFRREPAVVQSNARLMLDCNGTAQAFQSGKGQAQIQVAWIAGKAKYNIQVNSTEAYVSRLKLRQFPLNLTSLLSVQQDLTFRRAPELVGQCLERAVQEVSRVLECLLWDAQLVVTCGGAELTFVSGEGHRKMNVYADGNGTVQYWEQPVGWLVRFAQLLNVNWC
;
A
#
# COMPACT_ATOMS: atom_id res chain seq x y z
N MET A 1 23.32 -21.97 10.59
CA MET A 1 23.38 -21.58 12.01
C MET A 1 24.84 -21.26 12.33
N VAL A 2 25.26 -20.00 12.25
CA VAL A 2 26.63 -19.61 12.61
C VAL A 2 26.57 -19.10 14.04
N MET A 3 26.96 -19.96 14.98
CA MET A 3 27.09 -19.64 16.39
C MET A 3 28.34 -18.77 16.58
N GLY A 4 28.15 -17.47 16.80
CA GLY A 4 29.22 -16.60 17.30
C GLY A 4 29.51 -16.93 18.76
N ARG A 5 30.76 -17.28 19.08
CA ARG A 5 31.22 -17.48 20.47
C ARG A 5 31.27 -16.12 21.18
N CYS A 6 30.36 -15.88 22.13
CA CYS A 6 30.46 -14.77 23.06
C CYS A 6 31.48 -15.11 24.16
N GLY A 7 32.65 -14.47 24.12
CA GLY A 7 33.60 -14.46 25.23
C GLY A 7 33.05 -13.65 26.40
N GLN A 8 33.13 -14.21 27.59
CA GLN A 8 32.65 -13.62 28.84
C GLN A 8 33.40 -12.32 29.15
N THR A 9 32.68 -11.32 29.69
CA THR A 9 33.09 -9.98 30.21
C THR A 9 32.84 -8.73 29.36
N THR A 10 32.32 -8.82 28.12
CA THR A 10 31.80 -7.64 27.42
C THR A 10 30.30 -7.78 27.19
N PRO A 11 29.46 -6.84 27.65
CA PRO A 11 28.06 -6.80 27.24
C PRO A 11 28.00 -6.79 25.73
N CYS A 12 27.10 -7.58 25.13
CA CYS A 12 26.81 -7.49 23.71
C CYS A 12 26.38 -6.04 23.44
N ARG A 13 27.30 -5.21 22.95
CA ARG A 13 26.97 -3.86 22.52
C ARG A 13 26.10 -4.02 21.28
N HIS A 14 24.79 -3.92 21.47
CA HIS A 14 23.92 -3.60 20.37
C HIS A 14 24.42 -2.28 19.78
N PRO A 15 24.71 -2.21 18.47
CA PRO A 15 25.03 -0.94 17.83
C PRO A 15 23.92 0.05 18.19
N GLU A 16 24.29 1.17 18.79
CA GLU A 16 23.34 2.24 19.07
C GLU A 16 22.67 2.62 17.75
N PRO A 17 21.32 2.67 17.68
CA PRO A 17 20.65 2.94 16.43
C PRO A 17 21.12 4.30 15.90
N PRO A 18 21.45 4.42 14.61
CA PRO A 18 22.00 5.64 14.06
C PRO A 18 21.06 6.82 14.37
N HIS A 19 21.63 7.94 14.83
CA HIS A 19 20.87 9.16 15.02
C HIS A 19 20.23 9.57 13.69
N PRO A 20 18.88 9.71 13.66
CA PRO A 20 18.20 9.92 12.40
C PRO A 20 18.47 11.33 11.88
N GLN A 21 18.80 11.43 10.59
CA GLN A 21 18.77 12.69 9.86
C GLN A 21 17.31 13.09 9.58
N GLU A 22 17.06 14.34 9.21
CA GLU A 22 15.72 14.75 8.75
C GLU A 22 15.31 13.92 7.53
N LEU A 23 14.09 13.37 7.53
CA LEU A 23 13.53 12.66 6.37
C LEU A 23 12.74 13.64 5.50
N SER A 24 13.29 13.92 4.32
CA SER A 24 12.61 14.62 3.24
C SER A 24 13.12 14.10 1.90
N VAL A 25 12.40 14.39 0.82
CA VAL A 25 12.90 14.09 -0.53
C VAL A 25 14.25 14.77 -0.79
N GLY A 26 14.45 15.98 -0.24
CA GLY A 26 15.69 16.73 -0.35
C GLY A 26 16.86 16.09 0.40
N SER A 27 16.63 15.58 1.62
CA SER A 27 17.70 14.92 2.39
C SER A 27 18.11 13.58 1.79
N LEU A 28 17.15 12.80 1.26
CA LEU A 28 17.44 11.56 0.51
C LEU A 28 18.21 11.84 -0.79
N LEU A 29 17.85 12.90 -1.52
CA LEU A 29 18.60 13.35 -2.70
C LEU A 29 20.04 13.75 -2.35
N ARG A 30 20.22 14.48 -1.24
CA ARG A 30 21.54 14.88 -0.75
C ARG A 30 22.38 13.65 -0.40
N ALA A 31 21.83 12.71 0.37
CA ALA A 31 22.51 11.46 0.70
C ALA A 31 22.89 10.66 -0.56
N ARG A 32 21.99 10.59 -1.55
CA ARG A 32 22.25 9.98 -2.87
C ARG A 32 23.40 10.66 -3.60
N SER A 33 23.45 11.99 -3.62
CA SER A 33 24.54 12.75 -4.27
C SER A 33 25.90 12.52 -3.61
N GLN A 34 25.91 12.29 -2.30
CA GLN A 34 27.11 12.01 -1.52
C GLN A 34 27.59 10.55 -1.65
N ALA A 35 26.76 9.65 -2.17
CA ALA A 35 27.14 8.28 -2.46
C ALA A 35 28.09 8.23 -3.68
N GLN A 36 29.40 8.31 -3.39
CA GLN A 36 30.49 8.49 -4.36
C GLN A 36 30.58 7.38 -5.42
N ARG A 37 30.04 6.18 -5.18
CA ARG A 37 30.12 5.04 -6.12
C ARG A 37 28.77 4.32 -6.29
N PRO A 38 28.49 3.78 -7.49
CA PRO A 38 27.43 2.79 -7.69
C PRO A 38 27.61 1.58 -6.76
N GLY A 39 26.50 0.96 -6.36
CA GLY A 39 26.50 -0.20 -5.49
C GLY A 39 25.29 -0.24 -4.56
N ALA A 40 25.23 -1.28 -3.73
CA ALA A 40 24.05 -1.61 -2.90
C ALA A 40 23.48 -0.43 -2.11
N TYR A 41 24.33 0.41 -1.52
CA TYR A 41 23.89 1.56 -0.75
C TYR A 41 23.25 2.65 -1.63
N ARG A 42 23.83 2.94 -2.81
CA ARG A 42 23.26 3.89 -3.76
C ARG A 42 21.94 3.36 -4.34
N ASP A 43 21.88 2.07 -4.66
CA ASP A 43 20.65 1.42 -5.14
C ASP A 43 19.54 1.45 -4.09
N CYS A 44 19.88 1.28 -2.81
CA CYS A 44 18.95 1.46 -1.72
C CYS A 44 18.44 2.89 -1.60
N LEU A 45 19.31 3.89 -1.73
CA LEU A 45 18.89 5.29 -1.76
C LEU A 45 17.97 5.58 -2.95
N ASP A 46 18.25 4.99 -4.11
CA ASP A 46 17.41 5.12 -5.31
C ASP A 46 16.02 4.52 -5.10
N VAL A 47 15.94 3.33 -4.49
CA VAL A 47 14.67 2.70 -4.11
C VAL A 47 13.95 3.51 -3.03
N ALA A 48 14.65 3.91 -1.97
CA ALA A 48 14.09 4.75 -0.90
C ALA A 48 13.46 6.01 -1.47
N LEU A 49 14.20 6.73 -2.32
CA LEU A 49 13.74 7.96 -2.95
C LEU A 49 12.53 7.74 -3.85
N ARG A 50 12.56 6.70 -4.70
CA ARG A 50 11.47 6.41 -5.64
C ARG A 50 10.18 6.04 -4.92
N GLU A 51 10.25 5.14 -3.94
CA GLU A 51 9.07 4.67 -3.22
C GLU A 51 8.56 5.74 -2.24
N PHE A 52 9.45 6.39 -1.47
CA PHE A 52 9.06 7.43 -0.51
C PHE A 52 8.34 8.61 -1.19
N ARG A 53 8.75 9.00 -2.40
CA ARG A 53 8.06 10.04 -3.19
C ARG A 53 6.63 9.68 -3.56
N ARG A 54 6.32 8.39 -3.69
CA ARG A 54 4.97 7.89 -4.01
C ARG A 54 4.07 7.79 -2.78
N GLU A 55 4.66 7.89 -1.59
CA GLU A 55 3.91 7.80 -0.35
C GLU A 55 2.95 8.98 -0.18
N PRO A 56 1.78 8.79 0.45
CA PRO A 56 0.90 9.90 0.80
C PRO A 56 1.60 10.92 1.71
N ALA A 57 1.20 12.18 1.63
CA ALA A 57 1.79 13.26 2.44
C ALA A 57 1.76 12.96 3.95
N VAL A 58 0.65 12.39 4.45
CA VAL A 58 0.50 11.97 5.85
C VAL A 58 1.53 10.93 6.29
N VAL A 59 1.99 10.06 5.38
CA VAL A 59 3.09 9.12 5.63
C VAL A 59 4.41 9.87 5.62
N GLN A 60 4.66 10.68 4.57
CA GLN A 60 5.92 11.39 4.41
C GLN A 60 6.24 12.33 5.57
N SER A 61 5.24 12.96 6.19
CA SER A 61 5.42 13.91 7.30
C SER A 61 5.66 13.26 8.67
N ASN A 62 5.47 11.94 8.80
CA ASN A 62 5.56 11.24 10.08
C ASN A 62 6.11 9.81 9.91
N ALA A 63 7.27 9.69 9.28
CA ALA A 63 7.92 8.43 8.96
C ALA A 63 9.33 8.33 9.53
N ARG A 64 9.76 7.10 9.82
CA ARG A 64 11.15 6.75 10.11
C ARG A 64 11.61 5.80 9.03
N LEU A 65 12.67 6.14 8.32
CA LEU A 65 13.26 5.33 7.26
C LEU A 65 14.61 4.80 7.70
N MET A 66 14.75 3.48 7.71
CA MET A 66 15.99 2.77 7.98
C MET A 66 16.53 2.17 6.69
N LEU A 67 17.73 2.58 6.30
CA LEU A 67 18.53 1.91 5.27
C LEU A 67 19.42 0.88 5.96
N ASP A 68 19.39 -0.36 5.47
CA ASP A 68 20.33 -1.42 5.85
C ASP A 68 20.86 -2.10 4.59
N CYS A 69 21.96 -1.56 4.08
CA CYS A 69 22.44 -1.90 2.74
C CYS A 69 23.91 -2.24 2.76
N ASN A 70 24.18 -3.55 2.72
CA ASN A 70 25.51 -4.14 2.64
C ASN A 70 26.47 -3.62 3.73
N GLY A 71 26.02 -3.65 4.99
CA GLY A 71 26.81 -3.20 6.15
C GLY A 71 26.79 -1.70 6.40
N THR A 72 26.11 -0.92 5.56
CA THR A 72 25.87 0.51 5.81
C THR A 72 24.46 0.71 6.33
N ALA A 73 24.35 1.17 7.58
CA ALA A 73 23.09 1.51 8.22
C ALA A 73 22.93 3.03 8.33
N GLN A 74 21.78 3.55 7.92
CA GLN A 74 21.45 4.97 8.08
C GLN A 74 19.97 5.17 8.37
N ALA A 75 19.67 6.07 9.30
CA ALA A 75 18.31 6.43 9.65
C ALA A 75 17.97 7.84 9.17
N PHE A 76 16.72 8.01 8.76
CA PHE A 76 16.08 9.29 8.53
C PHE A 76 14.74 9.31 9.28
N GLN A 77 14.30 10.48 9.75
CA GLN A 77 13.02 10.62 10.42
C GLN A 77 12.35 11.97 10.13
N SER A 78 11.04 11.92 9.92
CA SER A 78 10.12 13.06 9.87
C SER A 78 9.07 12.90 10.98
N GLY A 79 8.70 14.02 11.61
CA GLY A 79 7.73 14.02 12.70
C GLY A 79 8.08 13.03 13.81
N LYS A 80 7.09 12.23 14.22
CA LYS A 80 7.20 11.23 15.30
C LYS A 80 7.62 9.84 14.81
N GLY A 81 7.83 9.65 13.50
CA GLY A 81 8.20 8.36 12.92
C GLY A 81 7.15 7.26 13.07
N GLN A 82 5.85 7.56 12.99
CA GLN A 82 4.80 6.53 13.16
C GLN A 82 4.67 5.56 11.98
N ALA A 83 5.13 5.94 10.79
CA ALA A 83 5.31 5.02 9.67
C ALA A 83 6.75 4.50 9.65
N GLN A 84 6.94 3.20 9.85
CA GLN A 84 8.25 2.55 9.89
C GLN A 84 8.57 2.01 8.51
N ILE A 85 9.54 2.63 7.84
CA ILE A 85 10.04 2.27 6.51
C ILE A 85 11.39 1.59 6.67
N GLN A 86 11.57 0.47 5.99
CA GLN A 86 12.85 -0.23 5.90
C GLN A 86 13.21 -0.40 4.43
N VAL A 87 14.43 -0.04 4.07
CA VAL A 87 15.03 -0.39 2.78
C VAL A 87 16.25 -1.24 3.03
N ALA A 88 16.19 -2.49 2.60
CA ALA A 88 17.23 -3.48 2.87
C ALA A 88 17.77 -4.10 1.59
N TRP A 89 19.06 -4.45 1.59
CA TRP A 89 19.68 -5.21 0.50
C TRP A 89 19.45 -6.71 0.69
N ILE A 90 18.55 -7.30 -0.11
CA ILE A 90 18.14 -8.71 0.02
C ILE A 90 18.30 -9.40 -1.33
N ALA A 91 19.05 -10.51 -1.36
CA ALA A 91 19.27 -11.33 -2.56
C ALA A 91 19.71 -10.51 -3.79
N GLY A 92 20.66 -9.58 -3.59
CA GLY A 92 21.22 -8.75 -4.65
C GLY A 92 20.32 -7.61 -5.14
N LYS A 93 19.25 -7.27 -4.40
CA LYS A 93 18.34 -6.17 -4.75
C LYS A 93 17.91 -5.38 -3.51
N ALA A 94 17.73 -4.07 -3.67
CA ALA A 94 17.11 -3.24 -2.65
C ALA A 94 15.59 -3.53 -2.56
N LYS A 95 15.08 -3.72 -1.34
CA LYS A 95 13.67 -3.99 -1.04
C LYS A 95 13.14 -2.92 -0.11
N TYR A 96 12.02 -2.30 -0.48
CA TYR A 96 11.30 -1.33 0.33
C TYR A 96 10.15 -2.03 1.04
N ASN A 97 10.08 -1.87 2.36
CA ASN A 97 8.98 -2.35 3.18
C ASN A 97 8.51 -1.22 4.11
N ILE A 98 7.23 -1.23 4.46
CA ILE A 98 6.66 -0.21 5.32
C ILE A 98 5.55 -0.79 6.19
N GLN A 99 5.58 -0.40 7.47
CA GLN A 99 4.55 -0.65 8.45
C GLN A 99 3.97 0.68 8.90
N VAL A 100 2.64 0.78 8.89
CA VAL A 100 1.91 1.99 9.28
C VAL A 100 1.02 1.69 10.49
N ASN A 101 1.23 2.46 11.55
CA ASN A 101 0.48 2.32 12.79
C ASN A 101 -0.70 3.30 12.86
N SER A 102 -0.64 4.41 12.13
CA SER A 102 -1.75 5.37 12.02
C SER A 102 -2.84 4.84 11.09
N THR A 103 -4.09 4.93 11.52
CA THR A 103 -5.28 4.63 10.71
C THR A 103 -5.35 5.52 9.48
N GLU A 104 -5.10 6.82 9.63
CA GLU A 104 -5.12 7.79 8.53
C GLU A 104 -4.03 7.46 7.48
N ALA A 105 -2.83 7.09 7.94
CA ALA A 105 -1.75 6.66 7.06
C ALA A 105 -2.06 5.35 6.34
N TYR A 106 -2.68 4.38 7.03
CA TYR A 106 -3.14 3.14 6.41
C TYR A 106 -4.18 3.42 5.33
N VAL A 107 -5.23 4.19 5.66
CA VAL A 107 -6.31 4.55 4.75
C VAL A 107 -5.78 5.28 3.52
N SER A 108 -4.92 6.28 3.70
CA SER A 108 -4.34 7.06 2.60
C SER A 108 -3.48 6.24 1.65
N ARG A 109 -2.93 5.11 2.11
CA ARG A 109 -2.13 4.18 1.31
C ARG A 109 -2.95 3.15 0.55
N LEU A 110 -4.24 3.00 0.83
CA LEU A 110 -5.08 2.02 0.15
C LEU A 110 -5.17 2.28 -1.35
N LYS A 111 -5.13 3.56 -1.76
CA LYS A 111 -5.10 3.97 -3.18
C LYS A 111 -3.88 3.49 -3.95
N LEU A 112 -2.80 3.14 -3.25
CA LEU A 112 -1.57 2.61 -3.84
C LEU A 112 -1.63 1.10 -4.03
N ARG A 113 -2.69 0.44 -3.56
CA ARG A 113 -2.86 -1.01 -3.60
C ARG A 113 -3.96 -1.38 -4.58
N GLN A 114 -3.73 -2.49 -5.26
CA GLN A 114 -4.78 -3.22 -5.96
C GLN A 114 -5.02 -4.52 -5.22
N PHE A 115 -6.29 -4.81 -4.98
CA PHE A 115 -6.74 -6.04 -4.32
C PHE A 115 -7.40 -6.95 -5.37
N PRO A 116 -7.38 -8.27 -5.19
CA PRO A 116 -8.16 -9.16 -6.05
C PRO A 116 -9.66 -8.85 -5.94
N LEU A 117 -10.38 -8.79 -7.06
CA LEU A 117 -11.84 -8.64 -7.04
C LEU A 117 -12.51 -9.99 -6.76
N ASN A 118 -12.66 -10.29 -5.47
CA ASN A 118 -13.44 -11.42 -4.96
C ASN A 118 -13.94 -11.12 -3.55
N LEU A 119 -14.97 -11.83 -3.12
CA LEU A 119 -15.62 -11.62 -1.82
C LEU A 119 -14.63 -11.73 -0.65
N THR A 120 -13.70 -12.68 -0.69
CA THR A 120 -12.68 -12.88 0.35
C THR A 120 -11.80 -11.64 0.54
N SER A 121 -11.39 -11.00 -0.56
CA SER A 121 -10.53 -9.82 -0.51
C SER A 121 -11.28 -8.58 0.00
N LEU A 122 -12.55 -8.40 -0.40
CA LEU A 122 -13.38 -7.32 0.14
C LEU A 122 -13.57 -7.47 1.66
N LEU A 123 -13.92 -8.67 2.13
CA LEU A 123 -14.13 -8.95 3.55
C LEU A 123 -12.83 -8.79 4.36
N SER A 124 -11.69 -9.23 3.82
CA SER A 124 -10.39 -9.03 4.47
C SER A 124 -10.05 -7.56 4.66
N VAL A 125 -10.27 -6.72 3.64
CA VAL A 125 -10.03 -5.28 3.74
C VAL A 125 -11.02 -4.62 4.71
N GLN A 126 -12.29 -5.05 4.72
CA GLN A 126 -13.29 -4.57 5.67
C GLN A 126 -12.91 -4.91 7.13
N GLN A 127 -12.40 -6.12 7.37
CA GLN A 127 -11.92 -6.53 8.69
C GLN A 127 -10.73 -5.69 9.16
N ASP A 128 -9.75 -5.46 8.27
CA ASP A 128 -8.60 -4.61 8.53
C ASP A 128 -9.00 -3.17 8.91
N LEU A 129 -9.94 -2.59 8.18
CA LEU A 129 -10.43 -1.23 8.41
C LEU A 129 -11.23 -1.12 9.72
N THR A 130 -12.04 -2.13 10.02
CA THR A 130 -12.75 -2.24 11.30
C THR A 130 -11.77 -2.31 12.47
N PHE A 131 -10.76 -3.19 12.39
CA PHE A 131 -9.74 -3.33 13.42
C PHE A 131 -9.00 -2.01 13.67
N ARG A 132 -8.74 -1.24 12.61
CA ARG A 132 -8.06 0.06 12.67
C ARG A 132 -8.99 1.23 13.02
N ARG A 133 -10.28 1.00 13.22
CA ARG A 133 -11.29 2.04 13.48
C ARG A 133 -11.26 3.14 12.41
N ALA A 134 -11.24 2.73 11.14
CA ALA A 134 -11.33 3.66 10.02
C ALA A 134 -12.67 4.43 10.04
N PRO A 135 -12.77 5.57 9.33
CA PRO A 135 -14.00 6.35 9.28
C PRO A 135 -15.20 5.49 8.86
N GLU A 136 -16.34 5.67 9.52
CA GLU A 136 -17.54 4.86 9.35
C GLU A 136 -17.99 4.78 7.88
N LEU A 137 -17.93 5.91 7.17
CA LEU A 137 -18.32 6.02 5.76
C LEU A 137 -17.52 5.07 4.85
N VAL A 138 -16.25 4.76 5.18
CA VAL A 138 -15.46 3.76 4.45
C VAL A 138 -16.07 2.37 4.63
N GLY A 139 -16.49 2.04 5.85
CA GLY A 139 -17.12 0.78 6.20
C GLY A 139 -18.46 0.58 5.48
N GLN A 140 -19.31 1.61 5.48
CA GLN A 140 -20.61 1.60 4.77
C GLN A 140 -20.43 1.35 3.26
N CYS A 141 -19.41 1.95 2.65
CA CYS A 141 -19.12 1.71 1.24
C CYS A 141 -18.57 0.32 0.94
N LEU A 142 -17.73 -0.23 1.81
CA LEU A 142 -17.29 -1.61 1.67
C LEU A 142 -18.44 -2.60 1.85
N GLU A 143 -19.36 -2.34 2.78
CA GLU A 143 -20.57 -3.14 2.93
C GLU A 143 -21.42 -3.11 1.66
N ARG A 144 -21.62 -1.92 1.08
CA ARG A 144 -22.32 -1.81 -0.20
C ARG A 144 -21.59 -2.55 -1.32
N ALA A 145 -20.26 -2.43 -1.40
CA ALA A 145 -19.45 -3.16 -2.37
C ALA A 145 -19.61 -4.68 -2.23
N VAL A 146 -19.63 -5.20 -1.00
CA VAL A 146 -19.89 -6.62 -0.71
C VAL A 146 -21.28 -7.03 -1.18
N GLN A 147 -22.31 -6.24 -0.88
CA GLN A 147 -23.69 -6.52 -1.32
C GLN A 147 -23.82 -6.61 -2.84
N GLU A 148 -23.19 -5.68 -3.57
CA GLU A 148 -23.25 -5.66 -5.04
C GLU A 148 -22.46 -6.82 -5.64
N VAL A 149 -21.24 -7.07 -5.17
CA VAL A 149 -20.43 -8.21 -5.64
C VAL A 149 -21.12 -9.55 -5.37
N SER A 150 -21.81 -9.69 -4.24
CA SER A 150 -22.52 -10.94 -3.90
C SER A 150 -23.76 -11.20 -4.78
N ARG A 151 -24.30 -10.16 -5.43
CA ARG A 151 -25.44 -10.29 -6.36
C ARG A 151 -25.01 -10.58 -7.78
N VAL A 152 -23.77 -10.27 -8.13
CA VAL A 152 -23.22 -10.46 -9.48
C VAL A 152 -22.72 -11.89 -9.62
N LEU A 153 -23.06 -12.57 -10.72
CA LEU A 153 -22.52 -13.89 -11.03
C LEU A 153 -20.99 -13.82 -11.15
N GLU A 154 -20.27 -14.81 -10.62
CA GLU A 154 -18.79 -14.81 -10.62
C GLU A 154 -18.20 -14.63 -12.02
N CYS A 155 -18.80 -15.24 -13.05
CA CYS A 155 -18.38 -15.10 -14.44
C CYS A 155 -18.76 -13.75 -15.09
N LEU A 156 -19.28 -12.78 -14.34
CA LEU A 156 -19.35 -11.37 -14.76
C LEU A 156 -18.24 -10.51 -14.14
N LEU A 157 -17.45 -11.07 -13.22
CA LEU A 157 -16.36 -10.37 -12.51
C LEU A 157 -14.96 -10.75 -12.99
N TRP A 158 -14.79 -11.68 -13.93
CA TRP A 158 -13.47 -12.16 -14.39
C TRP A 158 -12.61 -11.11 -15.12
N ASP A 159 -13.22 -10.01 -15.58
CA ASP A 159 -12.54 -8.89 -16.25
C ASP A 159 -13.16 -7.55 -15.82
N ALA A 160 -13.12 -7.31 -14.51
CA ALA A 160 -13.79 -6.19 -13.88
C ALA A 160 -12.92 -5.47 -12.84
N GLN A 161 -13.17 -4.18 -12.70
CA GLN A 161 -12.57 -3.32 -11.70
C GLN A 161 -13.68 -2.67 -10.88
N LEU A 162 -13.58 -2.80 -9.56
CA LEU A 162 -14.41 -2.10 -8.60
C LEU A 162 -13.57 -1.08 -7.85
N VAL A 163 -13.96 0.19 -7.91
CA VAL A 163 -13.33 1.27 -7.14
C VAL A 163 -14.27 1.70 -6.02
N VAL A 164 -13.78 1.76 -4.77
CA VAL A 164 -14.54 2.23 -3.62
C VAL A 164 -13.92 3.53 -3.11
N THR A 165 -14.65 4.65 -3.21
CA THR A 165 -14.18 6.00 -2.86
C THR A 165 -15.06 6.64 -1.80
N CYS A 166 -14.69 6.52 -0.53
CA CYS A 166 -15.49 7.01 0.59
C CYS A 166 -14.60 7.44 1.76
N GLY A 167 -15.00 8.49 2.50
CA GLY A 167 -14.32 8.89 3.74
C GLY A 167 -12.82 9.17 3.58
N GLY A 168 -12.39 9.66 2.41
CA GLY A 168 -10.97 9.90 2.08
C GLY A 168 -10.18 8.63 1.72
N ALA A 169 -10.80 7.45 1.77
CA ALA A 169 -10.25 6.20 1.27
C ALA A 169 -10.56 6.04 -0.22
N GLU A 170 -9.61 5.47 -0.95
CA GLU A 170 -9.79 4.95 -2.30
C GLU A 170 -9.23 3.54 -2.34
N LEU A 171 -10.06 2.58 -2.74
CA LEU A 171 -9.73 1.17 -2.82
C LEU A 171 -9.98 0.70 -4.24
N THR A 172 -9.04 -0.04 -4.82
CA THR A 172 -9.21 -0.63 -6.14
C THR A 172 -9.14 -2.14 -6.04
N PHE A 173 -10.21 -2.82 -6.45
CA PHE A 173 -10.29 -4.26 -6.61
C PHE A 173 -10.32 -4.61 -8.09
N VAL A 174 -9.49 -5.54 -8.55
CA VAL A 174 -9.35 -5.89 -9.97
C VAL A 174 -9.35 -7.40 -10.16
N SER A 175 -9.96 -7.85 -11.23
CA SER A 175 -9.85 -9.19 -11.80
C SER A 175 -9.67 -9.05 -13.31
N GLY A 176 -8.81 -9.88 -13.90
CA GLY A 176 -8.39 -9.73 -15.30
C GLY A 176 -7.71 -8.38 -15.57
N GLU A 177 -8.02 -7.78 -16.72
CA GLU A 177 -7.55 -6.44 -17.13
C GLU A 177 -8.47 -5.32 -16.59
N GLY A 178 -9.63 -5.70 -16.06
CA GLY A 178 -10.57 -4.81 -15.40
C GLY A 178 -11.39 -3.97 -16.37
N HIS A 179 -11.74 -4.45 -17.56
CA HIS A 179 -12.45 -3.64 -18.56
C HIS A 179 -13.83 -3.17 -18.09
N ARG A 180 -14.56 -3.99 -17.32
CA ARG A 180 -15.84 -3.58 -16.71
C ARG A 180 -15.57 -2.70 -15.49
N LYS A 181 -16.00 -1.44 -15.52
CA LYS A 181 -15.76 -0.49 -14.42
C LYS A 181 -17.00 -0.33 -13.54
N MET A 182 -16.85 -0.57 -12.25
CA MET A 182 -17.85 -0.40 -11.21
C MET A 182 -17.30 0.52 -10.13
N ASN A 183 -18.16 1.32 -9.53
CA ASN A 183 -17.79 2.28 -8.51
C ASN A 183 -18.78 2.24 -7.35
N VAL A 184 -18.27 2.29 -6.13
CA VAL A 184 -19.05 2.59 -4.93
C VAL A 184 -18.49 3.86 -4.33
N TYR A 185 -19.34 4.85 -4.11
CA TYR A 185 -18.90 6.16 -3.61
C TYR A 185 -19.95 6.77 -2.71
N ALA A 186 -19.54 7.65 -1.81
CA ALA A 186 -20.46 8.48 -1.06
C ALA A 186 -20.72 9.78 -1.83
N ASP A 187 -21.98 10.15 -2.02
CA ASP A 187 -22.33 11.44 -2.60
C ASP A 187 -22.06 12.60 -1.61
N GLY A 188 -22.36 13.84 -2.02
CA GLY A 188 -22.13 15.03 -1.20
C GLY A 188 -22.91 15.05 0.12
N ASN A 189 -23.94 14.22 0.26
CA ASN A 189 -24.72 14.07 1.50
C ASN A 189 -24.24 12.88 2.35
N GLY A 190 -23.18 12.19 1.92
CA GLY A 190 -22.69 10.98 2.57
C GLY A 190 -23.52 9.73 2.27
N THR A 191 -24.45 9.78 1.31
CA THR A 191 -25.23 8.59 0.93
C THR A 191 -24.40 7.73 -0.02
N VAL A 192 -24.30 6.43 0.29
CA VAL A 192 -23.53 5.49 -0.50
C VAL A 192 -24.28 5.11 -1.77
N GLN A 193 -23.64 5.32 -2.91
CA GLN A 193 -24.13 5.03 -4.25
C GLN A 193 -23.29 3.91 -4.89
N TYR A 194 -23.92 3.17 -5.79
CA TYR A 194 -23.27 2.23 -6.70
C TYR A 194 -23.50 2.70 -8.14
N TRP A 195 -22.45 2.70 -8.94
CA TRP A 195 -22.53 3.04 -10.35
C TRP A 195 -21.67 2.09 -11.18
N GLU A 196 -22.24 1.63 -12.28
CA GLU A 196 -21.53 0.85 -13.28
C GLU A 196 -21.39 1.66 -14.57
N GLN A 197 -20.19 1.68 -15.13
CA GLN A 197 -19.95 2.34 -16.40
C GLN A 197 -20.75 1.63 -17.51
N PRO A 198 -21.58 2.35 -18.28
CA PRO A 198 -22.31 1.77 -19.39
C PRO A 198 -21.32 1.16 -20.39
N VAL A 199 -21.42 -0.16 -20.60
CA VAL A 199 -20.74 -0.84 -21.70
C VAL A 199 -21.54 -0.70 -22.98
N GLY A 200 -20.87 -0.39 -24.09
CA GLY A 200 -21.51 -0.25 -25.41
C GLY A 200 -22.24 -1.53 -25.83
N TRP A 201 -23.25 -1.40 -26.68
CA TRP A 201 -24.16 -2.49 -27.04
C TRP A 201 -23.45 -3.77 -27.49
N LEU A 202 -22.38 -3.67 -28.30
CA LEU A 202 -21.56 -4.81 -28.74
C LEU A 202 -20.95 -5.62 -27.59
N VAL A 203 -20.48 -4.95 -26.54
CA VAL A 203 -19.91 -5.59 -25.34
C VAL A 203 -21.02 -6.26 -24.53
N ARG A 204 -22.20 -5.63 -24.47
CA ARG A 204 -23.40 -6.18 -23.83
C ARG A 204 -23.85 -7.49 -24.51
N PHE A 205 -23.84 -7.54 -25.84
CA PHE A 205 -24.15 -8.75 -26.59
C PHE A 205 -23.11 -9.86 -26.37
N ALA A 206 -21.81 -9.54 -26.37
CA ALA A 206 -20.76 -10.52 -26.08
C ALA A 206 -20.86 -11.08 -24.64
N GLN A 207 -21.19 -10.23 -23.66
CA GLN A 207 -21.44 -10.67 -22.28
C GLN A 207 -22.66 -11.59 -22.19
N LEU A 208 -23.77 -11.26 -22.85
CA LEU A 208 -24.97 -12.13 -22.89
C LEU A 208 -24.66 -13.51 -23.51
N LEU A 209 -23.80 -13.57 -24.53
CA LEU A 209 -23.36 -14.84 -25.11
C LEU A 209 -22.44 -15.63 -24.17
N ASN A 210 -21.61 -14.97 -23.37
CA ASN A 210 -20.77 -15.61 -22.34
C ASN A 210 -21.57 -16.01 -21.08
N VAL A 211 -22.70 -15.37 -20.78
CA VAL A 211 -23.58 -15.77 -19.67
C VAL A 211 -24.20 -17.16 -19.91
N ASN A 212 -24.36 -17.59 -21.17
CA ASN A 212 -24.77 -18.96 -21.51
C ASN A 212 -23.68 -20.03 -21.22
N TRP A 213 -22.48 -19.61 -20.83
CA TRP A 213 -21.37 -20.47 -20.40
C TRP A 213 -20.96 -20.21 -18.94
N CYS A 214 -21.80 -19.51 -18.19
CA CYS A 214 -22.03 -19.82 -16.79
C CYS A 214 -23.05 -20.98 -16.73
#